data_AF-A0A194RKN7-F1
#
_entry.id   AF-A0A194RKN7-F1
#
_cell.length_a   1.000
_cell.length_b   1.000
_cell.length_c   1.000
_cell.angle_alpha   90.00
_cell.angle_beta   90.00
_cell.angle_gamma   90.00
#
_symmetry.space_group_name_H-M   'P 1'
#
loop_
_entity.id
_entity.type
_entity.pdbx_description
1 polymer ?
#
loop_
_entity_poly.entity_id
_entity_poly.type
_entity_poly.pdbx_seq_one_letter_code
_entity_poly.pdbx_strand_id
1 'polypeptide(L)'
;MSNVTSANKLTDLAALCRELLVYRNKDMEVDMYIQRVTELDKNVLEWAINLTERNMRKLYETCAWGWNPERKVEEMTDDCAWYLIAKQKDKLLAFSHFRFDMDFGEPVLYW
;
A
#
# COMPACT_ATOMS: atom_id res chain seq x y z
N MET A 1 9.30 17.91 10.02
CA MET A 1 7.85 18.18 9.86
C MET A 1 7.45 18.71 8.48
N SER A 2 8.14 19.69 7.85
CA SER A 2 7.69 20.23 6.55
C SER A 2 7.57 19.18 5.43
N ASN A 3 8.46 18.20 5.37
CA ASN A 3 8.51 17.23 4.27
C ASN A 3 7.34 16.25 4.30
N VAL A 4 6.98 15.70 5.47
CA VAL A 4 5.83 14.80 5.64
C VAL A 4 4.52 15.52 5.32
N THR A 5 4.34 16.74 5.84
CA THR A 5 3.16 17.56 5.53
C THR A 5 3.07 17.88 4.03
N SER A 6 4.19 18.17 3.37
CA SER A 6 4.20 18.39 1.92
C SER A 6 3.90 17.11 1.13
N ALA A 7 4.43 15.97 1.55
CA ALA A 7 4.17 14.68 0.90
C ALA A 7 2.69 14.27 1.01
N ASN A 8 2.07 14.44 2.18
CA ASN A 8 0.64 14.12 2.38
C ASN A 8 -0.33 15.08 1.68
N LYS A 9 0.15 16.21 1.13
CA LYS A 9 -0.62 17.11 0.26
C LYS A 9 -0.58 16.71 -1.22
N LEU A 10 0.27 15.75 -1.60
CA LEU A 10 0.27 15.25 -2.97
C LEU A 10 -1.06 14.58 -3.28
N THR A 11 -1.58 14.88 -4.46
CA THR A 11 -2.80 14.25 -5.01
C THR A 11 -2.47 13.25 -6.11
N ASP A 12 -1.34 13.41 -6.78
CA ASP A 12 -0.88 12.53 -7.86
C ASP A 12 0.59 12.16 -7.66
N LEU A 13 0.83 11.11 -6.86
CA LEU A 13 2.17 10.57 -6.66
C LEU A 13 2.69 9.85 -7.92
N ALA A 14 1.79 9.27 -8.71
CA ALA A 14 2.11 8.52 -9.93
C ALA A 14 2.78 9.40 -10.99
N ALA A 15 2.44 10.70 -11.05
CA ALA A 15 3.09 11.65 -11.95
C ALA A 15 4.60 11.78 -11.72
N LEU A 16 5.10 11.56 -10.49
CA LEU A 16 6.52 11.69 -10.15
C LEU A 16 7.36 10.46 -10.55
N CYS A 17 6.72 9.32 -10.81
CA CYS A 17 7.40 8.05 -11.05
C CYS A 17 6.79 7.23 -12.19
N ARG A 18 6.10 7.88 -13.13
CA ARG A 18 5.32 7.22 -14.19
C ARG A 18 6.09 6.13 -14.96
N GLU A 19 7.37 6.37 -15.26
CA GLU A 19 8.21 5.40 -15.98
C GLU A 19 8.52 4.14 -15.17
N LEU A 20 8.44 4.21 -13.84
CA LEU A 20 8.65 3.09 -12.91
C LEU A 20 7.38 2.29 -12.66
N LEU A 21 6.22 2.74 -13.16
CA LEU A 21 4.93 2.08 -12.99
C LEU A 21 4.67 0.97 -14.02
N VAL A 22 5.68 0.58 -14.77
CA VAL A 22 5.61 -0.59 -15.65
C VAL A 22 6.83 -1.46 -15.39
N TYR A 23 6.59 -2.71 -14.99
CA TYR A 23 7.63 -3.71 -14.90
C TYR A 23 7.53 -4.66 -16.10
N ARG A 24 8.64 -4.85 -16.82
CA ARG A 24 8.69 -5.77 -17.96
C ARG A 24 9.97 -6.60 -17.93
N ASN A 25 9.81 -7.92 -18.02
CA ASN A 25 10.89 -8.86 -18.29
C ASN A 25 10.51 -9.77 -19.48
N LYS A 26 11.28 -10.83 -19.75
CA LYS A 26 11.03 -11.73 -20.88
C LYS A 26 9.72 -12.53 -20.75
N ASP A 27 9.25 -12.74 -19.53
CA ASP A 27 8.15 -13.64 -19.21
C ASP A 27 6.87 -12.90 -18.80
N MET A 28 6.99 -11.63 -18.41
CA MET A 28 5.91 -10.89 -17.78
C MET A 28 6.00 -9.38 -18.04
N GLU A 29 4.82 -8.81 -18.27
CA GLU A 29 4.57 -7.38 -18.23
C GLU A 29 3.50 -7.12 -17.15
N VAL A 30 3.79 -6.16 -16.27
CA VAL A 30 2.97 -5.78 -15.13
C VAL A 30 2.80 -4.27 -15.13
N ASP A 31 1.55 -3.85 -15.16
CA ASP A 31 1.16 -2.46 -14.99
C ASP A 31 0.96 -2.17 -13.51
N MET A 32 1.44 -1.03 -13.05
CA MET A 32 1.26 -0.56 -11.69
C MET A 32 0.53 0.78 -11.68
N TYR A 33 -0.20 1.03 -10.59
CA TYR A 33 -0.81 2.33 -10.34
C TYR A 33 -0.74 2.66 -8.86
N ILE A 34 -0.74 3.95 -8.55
CA ILE A 34 -0.68 4.46 -7.18
C ILE A 34 -1.94 5.27 -6.91
N GLN A 35 -2.63 4.97 -5.81
CA GLN A 35 -3.78 5.75 -5.36
C GLN A 35 -3.81 5.88 -3.84
N ARG A 36 -4.45 6.94 -3.35
CA ARG A 36 -4.84 7.05 -1.95
C ARG A 36 -5.94 6.05 -1.64
N VAL A 37 -6.00 5.56 -0.40
CA VAL A 37 -7.08 4.66 0.01
C VAL A 37 -8.47 5.28 -0.18
N THR A 38 -8.57 6.60 -0.02
CA THR A 38 -9.81 7.38 -0.20
C THR A 38 -10.35 7.36 -1.63
N GLU A 39 -9.49 7.03 -2.61
CA GLU A 39 -9.81 6.97 -4.04
C GLU A 39 -9.70 5.55 -4.62
N LEU A 40 -9.26 4.58 -3.80
CA LEU A 40 -9.05 3.21 -4.22
C LEU A 40 -10.40 2.49 -4.34
N ASP A 41 -10.55 1.67 -5.38
CA ASP A 41 -11.72 0.81 -5.54
C ASP A 41 -11.86 -0.12 -4.33
N LYS A 42 -13.07 -0.20 -3.77
CA LYS A 42 -13.36 -0.97 -2.56
C LYS A 42 -13.02 -2.45 -2.70
N ASN A 43 -13.22 -3.04 -3.89
CA ASN A 43 -12.89 -4.44 -4.14
C ASN A 43 -11.37 -4.65 -4.18
N VAL A 44 -10.60 -3.65 -4.63
CA VAL A 44 -9.13 -3.71 -4.59
C VAL A 44 -8.63 -3.63 -3.15
N LEU A 45 -9.21 -2.74 -2.34
CA LEU A 45 -8.88 -2.63 -0.91
C LEU A 45 -9.21 -3.92 -0.15
N GLU A 46 -10.41 -4.47 -0.37
CA GLU A 46 -10.83 -5.75 0.22
C GLU A 46 -9.90 -6.89 -0.22
N TRP A 47 -9.51 -6.93 -1.50
CA TRP A 47 -8.52 -7.89 -2.00
C TRP A 47 -7.17 -7.76 -1.28
N ALA A 48 -6.68 -6.53 -1.04
CA ALA A 48 -5.42 -6.29 -0.34
C ALA A 48 -5.46 -6.73 1.13
N ILE A 49 -6.56 -6.44 1.83
CA ILE A 49 -6.80 -6.87 3.22
C ILE A 49 -6.82 -8.40 3.30
N ASN A 50 -7.61 -9.04 2.44
CA ASN A 50 -7.73 -10.51 2.38
C ASN A 50 -6.39 -11.19 2.03
N LEU A 51 -5.61 -10.59 1.11
CA LEU A 51 -4.28 -11.07 0.76
C LEU A 51 -3.33 -10.97 1.96
N THR A 52 -3.40 -9.88 2.72
CA THR A 52 -2.61 -9.67 3.95
C THR A 52 -2.93 -10.72 4.99
N GLU A 53 -4.21 -10.92 5.31
CA GLU A 53 -4.62 -11.93 6.28
C GLU A 53 -4.12 -13.32 5.88
N ARG A 54 -4.37 -13.74 4.64
CA ARG A 54 -3.96 -15.06 4.15
C ARG A 54 -2.46 -15.29 4.26
N ASN A 55 -1.65 -14.27 3.99
CA ASN A 55 -0.20 -14.41 3.97
C ASN A 55 0.43 -14.22 5.36
N MET A 56 -0.14 -13.34 6.19
CA MET A 56 0.53 -12.85 7.39
C MET A 56 -0.08 -13.36 8.68
N ARG A 57 -1.35 -13.77 8.71
CA ARG A 57 -2.07 -14.14 9.94
C ARG A 57 -1.29 -15.16 10.78
N LYS A 58 -0.85 -16.26 10.18
CA LYS A 58 -0.11 -17.31 10.87
C LYS A 58 1.20 -16.77 11.49
N LEU A 59 1.90 -15.88 10.80
CA LEU A 59 3.14 -15.28 11.32
C LEU A 59 2.85 -14.40 12.53
N TYR A 60 1.81 -13.57 12.45
CA TYR A 60 1.37 -12.71 13.55
C TYR A 60 0.89 -13.50 14.77
N GLU A 61 0.12 -14.57 14.57
CA GLU A 61 -0.33 -15.46 15.66
C GLU A 61 0.85 -16.14 16.39
N THR A 62 1.97 -16.35 15.71
CA THR A 62 3.17 -16.97 16.30
C THR A 62 4.15 -15.98 16.94
N CYS A 63 3.95 -14.67 16.78
CA CYS A 63 4.82 -13.65 17.35
C CYS A 63 4.14 -12.93 18.52
N ALA A 64 4.91 -12.14 19.27
CA ALA A 64 4.42 -11.44 20.47
C ALA A 64 3.28 -10.44 20.21
N TRP A 65 3.07 -10.04 18.96
CA TRP A 65 2.05 -9.06 18.58
C TRP A 65 0.66 -9.67 18.44
N GLY A 66 0.55 -10.95 18.11
CA GLY A 66 -0.72 -11.60 17.78
C GLY A 66 -1.34 -11.07 16.47
N TRP A 67 -2.46 -11.68 16.06
CA TRP A 67 -3.26 -11.21 14.93
C TRP A 67 -4.53 -10.50 15.43
N ASN A 68 -4.72 -9.25 15.05
CA ASN A 68 -5.95 -8.49 15.29
C ASN A 68 -6.49 -7.99 13.93
N PRO A 69 -7.57 -8.60 13.40
CA PRO A 69 -8.11 -8.25 12.09
C PRO A 69 -8.67 -6.82 12.07
N GLU A 70 -9.38 -6.39 13.12
CA GLU A 70 -9.97 -5.04 13.20
C GLU A 70 -8.88 -3.97 13.15
N ARG A 71 -7.83 -4.12 13.97
CA ARG A 71 -6.69 -3.20 13.97
C ARG A 71 -5.97 -3.16 12.62
N LYS A 72 -5.86 -4.31 11.92
CA LYS A 72 -5.24 -4.34 10.59
C LYS A 72 -6.10 -3.69 9.52
N VAL A 73 -7.42 -3.86 9.59
CA VAL A 73 -8.35 -3.12 8.73
C VAL A 73 -8.21 -1.63 8.99
N GLU A 74 -8.26 -1.18 10.25
CA GLU A 74 -8.09 0.23 10.62
C GLU A 74 -6.79 0.82 10.05
N GLU A 75 -5.67 0.13 10.23
CA GLU A 75 -4.36 0.53 9.70
C GLU A 75 -4.38 0.66 8.17
N MET A 76 -4.96 -0.34 7.48
CA MET A 76 -5.04 -0.38 6.02
C MET A 76 -6.06 0.61 5.44
N THR A 77 -6.99 1.12 6.25
CA THR A 77 -8.01 2.10 5.84
C THR A 77 -7.73 3.53 6.31
N ASP A 78 -6.54 3.79 6.88
CA ASP A 78 -6.14 5.14 7.31
C ASP A 78 -6.18 6.14 6.14
N ASP A 79 -6.79 7.32 6.32
CA ASP A 79 -6.95 8.32 5.24
C ASP A 79 -5.62 8.82 4.62
N CYS A 80 -4.49 8.65 5.31
CA CYS A 80 -3.15 8.95 4.81
C CYS A 80 -2.51 7.79 4.05
N ALA A 81 -3.16 6.62 3.97
CA ALA A 81 -2.66 5.45 3.27
C ALA A 81 -2.64 5.63 1.76
N TRP A 82 -1.51 5.21 1.19
CA TRP A 82 -1.29 5.04 -0.22
C TRP A 82 -1.13 3.57 -0.56
N TYR A 83 -1.59 3.23 -1.76
CA TYR A 83 -1.52 1.90 -2.31
C TYR A 83 -0.82 1.95 -3.66
N LEU A 84 0.30 1.24 -3.77
CA LEU A 84 0.89 0.84 -5.05
C LEU A 84 0.32 -0.53 -5.40
N ILE A 85 -0.47 -0.62 -6.46
CA ILE A 85 -1.11 -1.86 -6.91
C ILE A 85 -0.44 -2.33 -8.20
N ALA A 86 -0.05 -3.60 -8.24
CA ALA A 86 0.47 -4.28 -9.43
C ALA A 86 -0.62 -5.17 -10.03
N LYS A 87 -0.85 -5.04 -11.33
CA LYS A 87 -1.85 -5.82 -12.07
C LYS A 87 -1.33 -6.25 -13.43
N GLN A 88 -1.93 -7.31 -13.96
CA GLN A 88 -1.77 -7.72 -15.34
C GLN A 88 -3.16 -7.87 -15.94
N LYS A 89 -3.50 -7.00 -16.90
CA LYS A 89 -4.87 -6.83 -17.39
C LYS A 89 -5.82 -6.54 -16.20
N ASP A 90 -6.84 -7.36 -15.99
CA ASP A 90 -7.81 -7.24 -14.89
C ASP A 90 -7.41 -8.04 -13.63
N LYS A 91 -6.25 -8.71 -13.65
CA LYS A 91 -5.81 -9.54 -12.52
C LYS A 91 -4.87 -8.76 -11.61
N LEU A 92 -5.27 -8.60 -10.34
CA LEU A 92 -4.42 -8.07 -9.28
C LEU A 92 -3.35 -9.10 -8.90
N LEU A 93 -2.09 -8.65 -8.80
CA LEU A 93 -0.92 -9.51 -8.57
C LEU A 93 -0.28 -9.25 -7.21
N ALA A 94 -0.04 -7.98 -6.87
CA ALA A 94 0.62 -7.57 -5.63
C ALA A 94 0.20 -6.15 -5.24
N PHE A 95 0.46 -5.78 -4.00
CA PHE A 95 0.38 -4.40 -3.57
C PHE A 95 1.46 -4.06 -2.55
N SER A 96 1.69 -2.77 -2.38
CA SER A 96 2.35 -2.19 -1.21
C SER A 96 1.44 -1.11 -0.64
N HIS A 97 1.16 -1.23 0.65
CA HIS A 97 0.54 -0.19 1.47
C HIS A 97 1.66 0.65 2.10
N PHE A 98 1.53 1.98 2.08
CA PHE A 98 2.48 2.86 2.75
C PHE A 98 1.87 4.21 3.13
N ARG A 99 2.53 4.92 4.05
CA ARG A 99 2.21 6.27 4.49
C ARG A 99 3.48 7.11 4.56
N PHE A 100 3.36 8.42 4.35
CA PHE A 100 4.41 9.36 4.75
C PHE A 100 4.15 9.77 6.19
N ASP A 101 5.05 9.41 7.10
CA ASP A 101 4.86 9.62 8.53
C ASP A 101 6.15 10.08 9.23
N MET A 102 6.04 10.46 10.49
CA MET A 102 7.17 10.74 11.37
C MET A 102 7.37 9.56 12.33
N ASP A 103 8.54 8.94 12.31
CA ASP A 103 8.91 7.88 13.26
C ASP A 103 10.19 8.27 14.02
N PHE A 104 10.13 8.25 15.35
CA PHE A 104 11.20 8.73 16.25
C PHE A 104 11.80 10.11 15.90
N GLY A 105 10.99 11.00 15.33
CA GLY A 105 11.42 12.36 14.95
C GLY A 105 12.00 12.48 13.54
N GLU A 106 12.11 11.38 12.80
CA GLU A 106 12.58 11.34 11.42
C GLU A 106 11.41 11.12 10.44
N PRO A 107 11.43 11.75 9.25
CA PRO A 107 10.45 11.50 8.22
C PRO A 107 10.71 10.13 7.57
N VAL A 108 9.71 9.25 7.60
CA VAL A 108 9.80 7.89 7.05
C VAL A 108 8.70 7.60 6.05
N LEU A 109 8.98 6.65 5.16
CA LEU A 109 7.95 5.92 4.44
C LEU A 109 7.57 4.75 5.35
N TYR A 110 6.40 4.80 5.98
CA TYR A 110 5.91 3.75 6.85
C TYR A 110 5.15 2.71 6.01
N TRP A 111 5.51 1.43 6.08
CA TRP A 111 4.95 0.35 5.26
C TRP A 111 4.40 -0.80 6.10
#